data_AF-A0A1I6PLY2-F1
#
_entry.id   AF-A0A1I6PLY2-F1
#
_cell.length_a   1.000
_cell.length_b   1.000
_cell.length_c   1.000
_cell.angle_alpha   90.00
_cell.angle_beta   90.00
_cell.angle_gamma   90.00
#
_symmetry.space_group_name_H-M   'P 1'
#
loop_
_entity.id
_entity.type
_entity.pdbx_description
1 polymer ?
#
loop_
_entity_poly.entity_id
_entity_poly.type
_entity_poly.pdbx_seq_one_letter_code
_entity_poly.pdbx_strand_id
1 'polypeptide(L)'
;MKKICRFIIIIFLAIILLDSIQHHIMDNSTIEKITNYFEGKADSQYEGQVNDIISEMKYNKKLVGSTDGYIYTNINDTQKIEREISRSVTQMDKMLSDISLGGDEHSFELILYASMEEFKTKTKEIIPSNHKGLAVYDGLVIHISVENIEDVFSHEYVHFKTHSFCKENNLNFDNYPVWFIEGIAKLSEDYFGVETSPIFLGKVNKFKKMNNKMKYDTSYLQSHIALLKVIEISEDDSVRNIMLETQEKEFYKAFKDEVGISIEGIEEILTMQSKTNPIESGKNPNVRLKELEAYTNSYPGDSKALQLLGYYYWKTEDFHRSEETYNKSLEIDPNNIITMNQLAMMYEDTSRNEKAAKIREKIQQLKTISN
;
A
#
# COMPACT_ATOMS: atom_id res chain seq x y z
N MET A 1 -0.59 4.09 -62.65
CA MET A 1 -1.22 3.32 -61.56
C MET A 1 -0.26 2.39 -60.80
N LYS A 2 0.47 1.46 -61.44
CA LYS A 2 1.34 0.49 -60.71
C LYS A 2 2.48 1.09 -59.87
N LYS A 3 3.04 2.25 -60.26
CA LYS A 3 4.09 2.94 -59.45
C LYS A 3 3.52 3.64 -58.20
N ILE A 4 2.29 4.13 -58.27
CA ILE A 4 1.62 4.81 -57.15
C ILE A 4 1.18 3.78 -56.10
N CYS A 5 0.68 2.60 -56.51
CA CYS A 5 0.38 1.51 -55.57
C CYS A 5 1.62 0.99 -54.83
N ARG A 6 2.78 0.89 -55.50
CA ARG A 6 4.04 0.50 -54.83
C ARG A 6 4.50 1.54 -53.81
N PHE A 7 4.31 2.83 -54.10
CA PHE A 7 4.67 3.91 -53.16
C PHE A 7 3.75 3.94 -51.94
N ILE A 8 2.44 3.70 -52.13
CA ILE A 8 1.47 3.61 -51.04
C ILE A 8 1.73 2.38 -50.15
N ILE A 9 2.08 1.23 -50.73
CA ILE A 9 2.40 0.01 -49.96
C ILE A 9 3.70 0.18 -49.17
N ILE A 10 4.72 0.86 -49.72
CA ILE A 10 5.96 1.16 -48.99
C ILE A 10 5.71 2.15 -47.85
N ILE A 11 4.86 3.15 -48.04
CA ILE A 11 4.45 4.07 -46.97
C ILE A 11 3.63 3.34 -45.90
N PHE A 12 2.72 2.43 -46.28
CA PHE A 12 1.93 1.65 -45.32
C PHE A 12 2.79 0.66 -44.53
N LEU A 13 3.76 0.00 -45.17
CA LEU A 13 4.75 -0.85 -44.49
C LEU A 13 5.71 -0.03 -43.62
N ALA A 14 6.10 1.17 -44.04
CA ALA A 14 6.90 2.08 -43.22
C ALA A 14 6.10 2.62 -42.03
N ILE A 15 4.79 2.87 -42.17
CA ILE A 15 3.90 3.25 -41.07
C ILE A 15 3.67 2.07 -40.14
N ILE A 16 3.50 0.84 -40.62
CA ILE A 16 3.38 -0.36 -39.77
C ILE A 16 4.71 -0.69 -39.08
N LEU A 17 5.86 -0.49 -39.73
CA LEU A 17 7.17 -0.58 -39.08
C LEU A 17 7.40 0.57 -38.11
N LEU A 18 6.92 1.79 -38.38
CA LEU A 18 6.97 2.90 -37.42
C LEU A 18 5.97 2.70 -36.29
N ASP A 19 4.84 2.03 -36.48
CA ASP A 19 3.88 1.66 -35.42
C ASP A 19 4.44 0.49 -34.59
N SER A 20 5.14 -0.47 -35.23
CA SER A 20 5.83 -1.55 -34.52
C SER A 20 7.10 -1.07 -33.83
N ILE A 21 7.76 -0.02 -34.33
CA ILE A 21 8.91 0.64 -33.70
C ILE A 21 8.44 1.69 -32.68
N GLN A 22 7.27 2.32 -32.82
CA GLN A 22 6.64 3.13 -31.76
C GLN A 22 6.05 2.24 -30.65
N HIS A 23 5.65 1.00 -30.96
CA HIS A 23 5.42 -0.05 -29.96
C HIS A 23 6.72 -0.55 -29.30
N HIS A 24 7.89 -0.21 -29.85
CA HIS A 24 9.18 -0.67 -29.34
C HIS A 24 10.14 0.45 -28.90
N ILE A 25 9.70 1.70 -28.91
CA ILE A 25 10.46 2.86 -28.42
C ILE A 25 9.49 3.81 -27.71
N MET A 26 9.12 3.45 -26.47
CA MET A 26 8.56 4.39 -25.49
C MET A 26 9.10 4.03 -24.09
N ASP A 27 10.05 4.86 -23.63
CA ASP A 27 10.79 4.86 -22.36
C ASP A 27 10.13 4.16 -21.14
N ASN A 28 10.52 2.89 -21.00
CA ASN A 28 10.31 1.96 -19.89
C ASN A 28 10.84 2.54 -18.56
N SER A 29 10.00 2.75 -17.54
CA SER A 29 10.49 3.09 -16.19
C SER A 29 9.44 3.03 -15.09
N THR A 30 9.33 1.88 -14.42
CA THR A 30 9.70 1.71 -13.00
C THR A 30 9.55 0.22 -12.71
N ILE A 31 8.42 -0.41 -13.08
CA ILE A 31 8.28 -1.87 -13.01
C ILE A 31 9.10 -2.56 -14.09
N GLU A 32 9.02 -2.19 -15.36
CA GLU A 32 9.95 -2.77 -16.35
C GLU A 32 11.43 -2.40 -16.08
N LYS A 33 11.72 -1.35 -15.28
CA LYS A 33 13.09 -1.05 -14.79
C LYS A 33 13.43 -1.68 -13.45
N ILE A 34 12.48 -2.34 -12.79
CA ILE A 34 12.63 -3.14 -11.57
C ILE A 34 12.64 -4.59 -12.06
N THR A 35 11.56 -5.08 -12.66
CA THR A 35 11.47 -6.33 -13.42
C THR A 35 12.59 -6.50 -14.46
N ASN A 36 12.78 -5.69 -15.52
CA ASN A 36 13.95 -5.94 -16.43
C ASN A 36 15.31 -5.62 -15.80
N TYR A 37 15.36 -4.95 -14.64
CA TYR A 37 16.62 -4.83 -13.90
C TYR A 37 16.92 -6.08 -13.08
N PHE A 38 15.88 -6.80 -12.62
CA PHE A 38 15.96 -8.04 -11.86
C PHE A 38 15.98 -9.27 -12.80
N GLU A 39 15.11 -9.36 -13.80
CA GLU A 39 15.11 -10.41 -14.84
C GLU A 39 16.24 -10.23 -15.88
N GLY A 40 16.65 -8.99 -16.17
CA GLY A 40 17.70 -8.69 -17.17
C GLY A 40 19.14 -8.75 -16.65
N LYS A 41 19.31 -8.86 -15.33
CA LYS A 41 20.61 -9.12 -14.67
C LYS A 41 20.53 -10.43 -13.89
N ALA A 42 20.42 -11.53 -14.64
CA ALA A 42 20.70 -12.91 -14.24
C ALA A 42 20.69 -13.17 -12.72
N ASP A 43 19.62 -13.78 -12.19
CA ASP A 43 19.46 -14.30 -10.80
C ASP A 43 20.77 -14.42 -9.99
N SER A 44 21.76 -15.13 -10.53
CA SER A 44 23.09 -15.32 -9.95
C SER A 44 23.87 -14.06 -9.54
N GLN A 45 23.74 -12.95 -10.27
CA GLN A 45 24.47 -11.70 -9.99
C GLN A 45 23.81 -10.95 -8.82
N TYR A 46 22.49 -10.87 -8.81
CA TYR A 46 21.75 -10.26 -7.71
C TYR A 46 21.91 -11.09 -6.43
N GLU A 47 21.71 -12.41 -6.51
CA GLU A 47 21.95 -13.32 -5.39
C GLU A 47 23.38 -13.22 -4.87
N GLY A 48 24.38 -13.13 -5.76
CA GLY A 48 25.77 -12.91 -5.40
C GLY A 48 25.97 -11.62 -4.60
N GLN A 49 25.41 -10.50 -5.08
CA GLN A 49 25.51 -9.20 -4.40
C GLN A 49 24.81 -9.18 -3.03
N VAL A 50 23.64 -9.82 -2.90
CA VAL A 50 22.93 -9.96 -1.62
C VAL A 50 23.74 -10.80 -0.65
N ASN A 51 24.27 -11.94 -1.11
CA ASN A 51 25.11 -12.82 -0.30
C ASN A 51 26.38 -12.10 0.19
N ASP A 52 27.00 -11.29 -0.67
CA ASP A 52 28.14 -10.44 -0.29
C ASP A 52 27.73 -9.47 0.83
N ILE A 53 26.60 -8.77 0.69
CA ILE A 53 26.09 -7.87 1.73
C ILE A 53 25.81 -8.61 3.03
N ILE A 54 25.12 -9.74 3.00
CA ILE A 54 24.80 -10.56 4.17
C ILE A 54 26.09 -11.02 4.87
N SER A 55 27.11 -11.43 4.11
CA SER A 55 28.39 -11.88 4.65
C SER A 55 29.15 -10.80 5.42
N GLU A 56 28.89 -9.51 5.13
CA GLU A 56 29.45 -8.37 5.83
C GLU A 56 28.68 -7.98 7.10
N MET A 57 27.49 -8.54 7.33
CA MET A 57 26.67 -8.24 8.50
C MET A 57 27.13 -9.03 9.72
N LYS A 58 27.50 -8.31 10.78
CA LYS A 58 28.03 -8.90 12.02
C LYS A 58 26.97 -9.60 12.85
N TYR A 59 25.73 -9.14 12.78
CA TYR A 59 24.61 -9.71 13.52
C TYR A 59 23.68 -10.43 12.55
N ASN A 60 23.40 -11.69 12.83
CA ASN A 60 22.34 -12.47 12.20
C ASN A 60 21.45 -13.06 13.28
N LYS A 61 20.14 -13.02 13.06
CA LYS A 61 19.16 -13.53 14.04
C LYS A 61 17.94 -14.09 13.34
N LYS A 62 17.59 -15.33 13.66
CA LYS A 62 16.29 -15.91 13.29
C LYS A 62 15.18 -15.28 14.14
N LEU A 63 14.15 -14.78 13.46
CA LEU A 63 12.86 -14.41 14.02
C LEU A 63 11.90 -15.58 13.86
N VAL A 64 11.23 -15.94 14.94
CA VAL A 64 10.17 -16.96 14.95
C VAL A 64 8.86 -16.25 15.22
N GLY A 65 7.89 -16.42 14.33
CA GLY A 65 6.62 -15.69 14.35
C GLY A 65 5.53 -16.41 13.60
N SER A 66 4.47 -15.69 13.20
CA SER A 66 3.46 -16.18 12.25
C SER A 66 4.11 -16.54 10.92
N THR A 67 5.03 -15.69 10.44
CA THR A 67 5.98 -16.02 9.38
C THR A 67 7.39 -15.97 9.94
N ASP A 68 8.18 -17.02 9.73
CA ASP A 68 9.60 -17.07 10.10
C ASP A 68 10.42 -16.10 9.22
N GLY A 69 11.53 -15.59 9.76
CA GLY A 69 12.47 -14.77 8.99
C GLY A 69 13.84 -14.65 9.62
N TYR A 70 14.74 -13.96 8.96
CA TYR A 70 16.04 -13.61 9.55
C TYR A 70 16.32 -12.11 9.42
N ILE A 71 17.03 -11.57 10.40
CA ILE A 71 17.57 -10.21 10.37
C ILE A 71 19.08 -10.28 10.20
N TYR A 72 19.61 -9.51 9.26
CA TYR A 72 21.04 -9.25 9.08
C TYR A 72 21.33 -7.76 9.28
N THR A 73 22.24 -7.43 10.20
CA THR A 73 22.61 -6.02 10.46
C THR A 73 23.98 -5.86 11.11
N ASN A 74 24.48 -4.63 11.12
CA ASN A 74 25.67 -4.20 11.87
C ASN A 74 25.33 -3.38 13.13
N ILE A 75 24.04 -3.29 13.49
CA ILE A 75 23.56 -2.58 14.69
C ILE A 75 23.77 -3.48 15.93
N ASN A 76 24.35 -2.92 17.00
CA ASN A 76 24.73 -3.69 18.19
C ASN A 76 23.59 -3.95 19.19
N ASP A 77 22.49 -3.18 19.15
CA ASP A 77 21.31 -3.35 20.03
C ASP A 77 20.03 -3.43 19.18
N THR A 78 19.62 -4.66 18.87
CA THR A 78 18.49 -4.96 18.00
C THR A 78 17.23 -5.36 18.75
N GLN A 79 17.24 -5.46 20.09
CA GLN A 79 16.09 -6.04 20.83
C GLN A 79 14.80 -5.23 20.67
N LYS A 80 14.90 -3.91 20.56
CA LYS A 80 13.75 -3.05 20.27
C LYS A 80 13.24 -3.30 18.84
N ILE A 81 14.15 -3.30 17.88
CA ILE A 81 13.87 -3.50 16.45
C ILE A 81 13.25 -4.87 16.19
N GLU A 82 13.79 -5.93 16.78
CA GLU A 82 13.27 -7.30 16.69
C GLU A 82 11.81 -7.39 17.16
N ARG A 83 11.48 -6.70 18.27
CA ARG A 83 10.11 -6.64 18.79
C ARG A 83 9.18 -5.86 17.87
N GLU A 84 9.65 -4.75 17.30
CA GLU A 84 8.88 -3.95 16.35
C GLU A 84 8.58 -4.73 15.07
N ILE A 85 9.59 -5.38 14.48
CA ILE A 85 9.44 -6.24 13.31
C ILE A 85 8.49 -7.39 13.60
N SER A 86 8.67 -8.11 14.72
CA SER A 86 7.81 -9.25 15.08
C SER A 86 6.35 -8.83 15.25
N ARG A 87 6.11 -7.64 15.83
CA ARG A 87 4.78 -7.06 15.96
C ARG A 87 4.18 -6.73 14.59
N SER A 88 4.95 -6.10 13.71
CA SER A 88 4.51 -5.78 12.35
C SER A 88 4.21 -7.03 11.54
N VAL A 89 5.07 -8.06 11.58
CA VAL A 89 4.82 -9.36 10.93
C VAL A 89 3.49 -9.95 11.38
N THR A 90 3.26 -10.06 12.70
CA THR A 90 2.01 -10.60 13.24
C THR A 90 0.78 -9.81 12.78
N GLN A 91 0.90 -8.48 12.74
CA GLN A 91 -0.17 -7.58 12.33
C GLN A 91 -0.49 -7.72 10.84
N MET A 92 0.54 -7.78 9.99
CA MET A 92 0.38 -7.91 8.54
C MET A 92 -0.12 -9.29 8.14
N ASP A 93 0.35 -10.36 8.80
CA ASP A 93 -0.15 -11.72 8.54
C ASP A 93 -1.64 -11.84 8.87
N LYS A 94 -2.09 -11.19 9.97
CA LYS A 94 -3.52 -11.12 10.28
C LYS A 94 -4.30 -10.39 9.19
N MET A 95 -3.84 -9.19 8.78
CA MET A 95 -4.48 -8.40 7.72
C MET A 95 -4.53 -9.15 6.39
N LEU A 96 -3.47 -9.88 6.03
CA LEU A 96 -3.40 -10.66 4.80
C LEU A 96 -4.29 -11.90 4.86
N SER A 97 -4.44 -12.50 6.05
CA SER A 97 -5.40 -13.57 6.27
C SER A 97 -6.84 -13.10 6.05
N ASP A 98 -7.16 -11.84 6.40
CA ASP A 98 -8.51 -11.30 6.19
C ASP A 98 -8.86 -11.24 4.68
N ILE A 99 -7.89 -11.01 3.79
CA ILE A 99 -8.09 -11.03 2.33
C ILE A 99 -7.63 -12.34 1.65
N SER A 100 -7.41 -13.38 2.45
CA SER A 100 -6.95 -14.70 2.01
C SER A 100 -5.68 -14.71 1.15
N LEU A 101 -4.74 -13.82 1.45
CA LEU A 101 -3.36 -13.84 0.93
C LEU A 101 -2.36 -14.32 2.00
N GLY A 102 -2.82 -15.09 2.99
CA GLY A 102 -1.98 -15.70 4.03
C GLY A 102 -1.37 -17.02 3.59
N GLY A 103 -0.04 -17.12 3.65
CA GLY A 103 0.75 -18.33 3.40
C GLY A 103 2.13 -18.22 4.04
N ASP A 104 2.63 -19.28 4.68
CA ASP A 104 3.84 -19.25 5.52
C ASP A 104 4.93 -20.22 5.01
N GLU A 105 4.87 -20.63 3.73
CA GLU A 105 5.83 -21.59 3.18
C GLU A 105 7.24 -20.99 3.00
N HIS A 106 7.33 -19.67 3.00
CA HIS A 106 8.55 -18.92 2.75
C HIS A 106 8.96 -18.06 3.95
N SER A 107 10.25 -18.10 4.30
CA SER A 107 10.85 -17.17 5.26
C SER A 107 11.35 -15.91 4.56
N PHE A 108 11.19 -14.74 5.19
CA PHE A 108 11.76 -13.49 4.67
C PHE A 108 13.18 -13.26 5.18
N GLU A 109 14.01 -12.63 4.34
CA GLU A 109 15.34 -12.16 4.74
C GLU A 109 15.32 -10.64 4.90
N LEU A 110 15.61 -10.11 6.08
CA LEU A 110 15.63 -8.67 6.34
C LEU A 110 17.06 -8.15 6.50
N ILE A 111 17.52 -7.36 5.53
CA ILE A 111 18.79 -6.66 5.62
C ILE A 111 18.55 -5.23 6.14
N LEU A 112 18.99 -5.00 7.37
CA LEU A 112 18.75 -3.76 8.09
C LEU A 112 20.03 -2.91 8.18
N TYR A 113 19.99 -1.74 7.56
CA TYR A 113 21.09 -0.79 7.54
C TYR A 113 20.98 0.22 8.69
N ALA A 114 22.12 0.64 9.24
CA ALA A 114 22.18 1.55 10.37
C ALA A 114 21.79 3.00 10.02
N SER A 115 21.78 3.34 8.72
CA SER A 115 21.35 4.65 8.23
C SER A 115 20.88 4.60 6.78
N MET A 116 20.17 5.64 6.37
CA MET A 116 19.79 5.82 4.96
C MET A 116 21.00 5.94 4.01
N GLU A 117 22.10 6.52 4.49
CA GLU A 117 23.33 6.66 3.69
C GLU A 117 24.03 5.32 3.49
N GLU A 118 24.05 4.47 4.52
CA GLU A 118 24.54 3.09 4.41
C GLU A 118 23.68 2.27 3.44
N PHE A 119 22.35 2.35 3.58
CA PHE A 119 21.40 1.71 2.67
C PHE A 119 21.70 2.11 1.22
N LYS A 120 21.76 3.41 0.90
CA LYS A 120 22.01 3.90 -0.47
C LYS A 120 23.37 3.47 -1.01
N THR A 121 24.39 3.43 -0.16
CA THR A 121 25.75 3.07 -0.57
C THR A 121 25.86 1.59 -0.86
N LYS A 122 25.38 0.73 0.05
CA LYS A 122 25.45 -0.74 -0.09
C LYS A 122 24.51 -1.26 -1.18
N THR A 123 23.42 -0.56 -1.44
CA THR A 123 22.42 -0.98 -2.44
C THR A 123 22.54 -0.25 -3.76
N LYS A 124 23.54 0.62 -3.97
CA LYS A 124 23.65 1.46 -5.19
C LYS A 124 23.60 0.68 -6.51
N GLU A 125 24.12 -0.54 -6.51
CA GLU A 125 24.16 -1.42 -7.68
C GLU A 125 22.98 -2.39 -7.77
N ILE A 126 22.04 -2.28 -6.83
CA ILE A 126 20.90 -3.17 -6.58
C ILE A 126 19.56 -2.41 -6.57
N ILE A 127 19.51 -1.21 -5.99
CA ILE A 127 18.31 -0.44 -5.71
C ILE A 127 18.51 0.98 -6.26
N PRO A 128 17.56 1.50 -7.05
CA PRO A 128 17.62 2.89 -7.51
C PRO A 128 17.60 3.88 -6.33
N SER A 129 18.43 4.92 -6.41
CA SER A 129 18.73 5.83 -5.28
C SER A 129 17.54 6.64 -4.71
N ASN A 130 16.38 6.61 -5.35
CA ASN A 130 15.17 7.30 -4.91
C ASN A 130 14.29 6.49 -3.94
N HIS A 131 14.65 5.25 -3.63
CA HIS A 131 13.89 4.39 -2.72
C HIS A 131 14.32 4.58 -1.26
N LYS A 132 13.40 4.33 -0.33
CA LYS A 132 13.58 4.41 1.13
C LYS A 132 13.67 3.05 1.82
N GLY A 133 13.29 2.02 1.08
CA GLY A 133 13.31 0.59 1.37
C GLY A 133 12.92 -0.13 0.09
N LEU A 134 13.22 -1.42 -0.01
CA LEU A 134 12.75 -2.25 -1.13
C LEU A 134 12.71 -3.71 -0.70
N ALA A 135 11.56 -4.36 -0.87
CA ALA A 135 11.47 -5.80 -1.01
C ALA A 135 11.92 -6.18 -2.42
N VAL A 136 12.97 -6.98 -2.51
CA VAL A 136 13.39 -7.58 -3.77
C VAL A 136 12.82 -8.99 -3.85
N TYR A 137 12.05 -9.18 -4.91
CA TYR A 137 11.01 -10.19 -5.01
C TYR A 137 11.57 -11.60 -5.28
N ASP A 138 12.55 -11.72 -6.17
CA ASP A 138 13.14 -13.03 -6.52
C ASP A 138 13.90 -13.67 -5.34
N GLY A 139 14.57 -12.86 -4.51
CA GLY A 139 15.31 -13.32 -3.33
C GLY A 139 14.52 -13.37 -2.03
N LEU A 140 13.28 -12.87 -2.00
CA LEU A 140 12.48 -12.68 -0.77
C LEU A 140 13.22 -11.84 0.29
N VAL A 141 14.03 -10.88 -0.18
CA VAL A 141 14.90 -10.06 0.66
C VAL A 141 14.35 -8.65 0.79
N ILE A 142 14.16 -8.18 2.01
CA ILE A 142 13.73 -6.84 2.34
C ILE A 142 14.95 -6.02 2.76
N HIS A 143 15.25 -4.97 2.01
CA HIS A 143 16.31 -4.01 2.33
C HIS A 143 15.71 -2.74 2.92
N ILE A 144 16.02 -2.41 4.17
CA ILE A 144 15.53 -1.18 4.81
C ILE A 144 16.57 -0.51 5.72
N SER A 145 16.46 0.80 5.86
CA SER A 145 17.14 1.55 6.93
C SER A 145 16.36 1.44 8.24
N VAL A 146 17.07 1.42 9.37
CA VAL A 146 16.47 1.52 10.71
C VAL A 146 15.58 2.76 10.88
N GLU A 147 15.87 3.83 10.15
CA GLU A 147 15.10 5.08 10.16
C GLU A 147 13.67 4.92 9.59
N ASN A 148 13.40 3.85 8.84
CA ASN A 148 12.15 3.65 8.11
C ASN A 148 11.37 2.40 8.56
N ILE A 149 11.73 1.76 9.67
CA ILE A 149 11.06 0.54 10.14
C ILE A 149 9.57 0.78 10.34
N GLU A 150 9.19 1.87 11.02
CA GLU A 150 7.80 2.12 11.41
C GLU A 150 6.87 2.29 10.18
N ASP A 151 7.33 2.96 9.13
CA ASP A 151 6.48 3.35 7.99
C ASP A 151 6.65 2.44 6.76
N VAL A 152 7.84 1.85 6.56
CA VAL A 152 8.19 1.18 5.29
C VAL A 152 8.22 -0.34 5.43
N PHE A 153 8.58 -0.88 6.59
CA PHE A 153 8.71 -2.34 6.74
C PHE A 153 7.41 -3.07 6.42
N SER A 154 6.27 -2.63 6.96
CA SER A 154 4.98 -3.26 6.72
C SER A 154 4.61 -3.29 5.24
N HIS A 155 4.91 -2.21 4.51
CA HIS A 155 4.64 -2.10 3.07
C HIS A 155 5.47 -3.10 2.26
N GLU A 156 6.78 -3.12 2.50
CA GLU A 156 7.70 -4.06 1.84
C GLU A 156 7.43 -5.51 2.26
N TYR A 157 6.97 -5.74 3.48
CA TYR A 157 6.59 -7.06 3.96
C TYR A 157 5.34 -7.59 3.25
N VAL A 158 4.32 -6.75 3.00
CA VAL A 158 3.15 -7.15 2.22
C VAL A 158 3.51 -7.43 0.76
N HIS A 159 4.44 -6.67 0.18
CA HIS A 159 5.05 -6.99 -1.12
C HIS A 159 5.69 -8.38 -1.11
N PHE A 160 6.49 -8.71 -0.09
CA PHE A 160 7.06 -10.04 0.11
C PHE A 160 5.99 -11.15 0.17
N LYS A 161 4.91 -10.96 0.95
CA LYS A 161 3.84 -11.96 1.07
C LYS A 161 3.06 -12.13 -0.23
N THR A 162 2.79 -11.04 -0.94
CA THR A 162 2.13 -11.08 -2.26
C THR A 162 2.95 -11.87 -3.27
N HIS A 163 4.27 -11.68 -3.27
CA HIS A 163 5.16 -12.43 -4.15
C HIS A 163 5.31 -13.90 -3.73
N SER A 164 5.36 -14.18 -2.42
CA SER A 164 5.36 -15.54 -1.87
C SER A 164 4.11 -16.30 -2.31
N PHE A 165 2.94 -15.67 -2.21
CA PHE A 165 1.68 -16.23 -2.71
C PHE A 165 1.74 -16.56 -4.21
N CYS A 166 2.33 -15.68 -5.03
CA CYS A 166 2.53 -15.96 -6.46
C CYS A 166 3.43 -17.18 -6.67
N LYS A 167 4.54 -17.30 -5.94
CA LYS A 167 5.46 -18.45 -6.02
C LYS A 167 4.76 -19.76 -5.63
N GLU A 168 4.06 -19.78 -4.50
CA GLU A 168 3.31 -20.93 -3.99
C GLU A 168 2.25 -21.42 -5.00
N ASN A 169 1.64 -20.49 -5.75
CA ASN A 169 0.57 -20.78 -6.70
C ASN A 169 1.02 -20.82 -8.17
N ASN A 170 2.33 -20.78 -8.44
CA ASN A 170 2.90 -20.74 -9.81
C ASN A 170 2.35 -19.61 -10.69
N LEU A 171 2.09 -18.44 -10.09
CA LEU A 171 1.57 -17.26 -10.78
C LEU A 171 2.72 -16.41 -11.30
N ASN A 172 2.64 -15.95 -12.56
CA ASN A 172 3.57 -14.97 -13.07
C ASN A 172 3.23 -13.58 -12.51
N PHE A 173 4.14 -13.01 -11.72
CA PHE A 173 3.97 -11.72 -11.06
C PHE A 173 3.79 -10.55 -12.04
N ASP A 174 4.37 -10.63 -13.25
CA ASP A 174 4.27 -9.58 -14.26
C ASP A 174 2.90 -9.48 -14.93
N ASN A 175 2.03 -10.46 -14.70
CA ASN A 175 0.65 -10.40 -15.19
C ASN A 175 -0.19 -9.38 -14.41
N TYR A 176 0.29 -8.89 -13.26
CA TYR A 176 -0.44 -7.96 -12.40
C TYR A 176 -0.05 -6.50 -12.65
N PRO A 177 -1.02 -5.60 -12.83
CA PRO A 177 -0.75 -4.17 -12.91
C PRO A 177 -0.08 -3.61 -11.65
N VAL A 178 0.87 -2.67 -11.80
CA VAL A 178 1.53 -1.97 -10.68
C VAL A 178 0.52 -1.47 -9.65
N TRP A 179 -0.56 -0.86 -10.13
CA TRP A 179 -1.55 -0.26 -9.26
C TRP A 179 -2.20 -1.29 -8.33
N PHE A 180 -2.38 -2.52 -8.80
CA PHE A 180 -3.04 -3.57 -8.04
C PHE A 180 -2.10 -4.08 -6.94
N ILE A 181 -0.86 -4.42 -7.31
CA ILE A 181 0.18 -4.86 -6.37
C ILE A 181 0.46 -3.81 -5.29
N GLU A 182 0.63 -2.56 -5.70
CA GLU A 182 0.85 -1.45 -4.77
C GLU A 182 -0.40 -1.14 -3.95
N GLY A 183 -1.59 -1.39 -4.50
CA GLY A 183 -2.86 -1.30 -3.77
C GLY A 183 -2.92 -2.30 -2.61
N ILE A 184 -2.49 -3.55 -2.85
CA ILE A 184 -2.37 -4.59 -1.81
C ILE A 184 -1.35 -4.16 -0.76
N ALA A 185 -0.15 -3.76 -1.18
CA ALA A 185 0.89 -3.30 -0.26
C ALA A 185 0.47 -2.09 0.57
N LYS A 186 -0.35 -1.18 0.01
CA LYS A 186 -0.91 -0.06 0.75
C LYS A 186 -1.96 -0.44 1.80
N LEU A 187 -2.49 -1.67 1.80
CA LEU A 187 -3.31 -2.17 2.92
C LEU A 187 -2.50 -2.32 4.20
N SER A 188 -1.17 -2.48 4.09
CA SER A 188 -0.25 -2.55 5.23
C SER A 188 -0.20 -1.26 6.04
N GLU A 189 -0.54 -0.15 5.40
CA GLU A 189 -0.63 1.13 6.05
C GLU A 189 -1.90 1.13 6.90
N ASP A 190 -1.76 0.55 8.09
CA ASP A 190 -2.57 0.89 9.23
C ASP A 190 -2.39 2.40 9.43
N TYR A 191 -3.21 3.20 8.73
CA TYR A 191 -3.52 4.52 9.20
C TYR A 191 -4.05 4.31 10.61
N PHE A 192 -3.21 4.54 11.61
CA PHE A 192 -3.53 4.51 13.03
C PHE A 192 -4.95 5.04 13.26
N GLY A 193 -5.91 4.12 13.28
CA GLY A 193 -7.30 4.47 13.27
C GLY A 193 -7.75 5.54 12.27
N VAL A 194 -7.51 5.39 10.97
CA VAL A 194 -8.36 6.03 9.97
C VAL A 194 -8.96 4.92 9.13
N GLU A 195 -9.96 4.25 9.70
CA GLU A 195 -10.99 3.60 8.91
C GLU A 195 -11.50 4.63 7.90
N THR A 196 -11.20 4.41 6.62
CA THR A 196 -11.83 5.02 5.44
C THR A 196 -12.59 6.32 5.70
N SER A 197 -11.89 7.36 6.14
CA SER A 197 -12.39 8.71 5.93
C SER A 197 -12.43 8.93 4.41
N PRO A 198 -13.30 9.80 3.84
CA PRO A 198 -13.27 9.98 2.40
C PRO A 198 -11.90 10.46 1.93
N ILE A 199 -11.15 9.50 1.41
CA ILE A 199 -9.83 9.70 0.86
C ILE A 199 -10.07 10.29 -0.51
N PHE A 200 -9.85 11.60 -0.63
CA PHE A 200 -10.12 12.33 -1.84
C PHE A 200 -9.05 12.06 -2.89
N LEU A 201 -9.51 11.70 -4.09
CA LEU A 201 -8.70 11.72 -5.30
C LEU A 201 -8.95 13.03 -6.04
N GLY A 202 -8.02 13.99 -5.92
CA GLY A 202 -8.08 15.24 -6.69
C GLY A 202 -8.23 15.03 -8.19
N LYS A 203 -7.71 13.91 -8.66
CA LYS A 203 -8.01 13.36 -9.96
C LYS A 203 -7.92 11.85 -9.90
N VAL A 204 -8.91 11.19 -10.50
CA VAL A 204 -8.83 9.77 -10.81
C VAL A 204 -8.04 9.61 -12.10
N ASN A 205 -6.92 8.90 -12.01
CA ASN A 205 -6.15 8.48 -13.17
C ASN A 205 -6.79 7.23 -13.78
N LYS A 206 -6.66 7.03 -15.08
CA LYS A 206 -7.07 5.77 -15.69
C LYS A 206 -6.17 4.65 -15.17
N PHE A 207 -6.72 3.59 -14.59
CA PHE A 207 -5.92 2.48 -14.04
C PHE A 207 -5.05 1.83 -15.10
N LYS A 208 -5.54 1.71 -16.33
CA LYS A 208 -4.75 1.20 -17.47
C LYS A 208 -3.48 2.00 -17.75
N LYS A 209 -3.42 3.29 -17.39
CA LYS A 209 -2.20 4.11 -17.48
C LYS A 209 -1.23 3.88 -16.31
N MET A 210 -1.71 3.24 -15.25
CA MET A 210 -0.97 2.87 -14.05
C MET A 210 -0.47 1.42 -14.10
N ASN A 211 -0.68 0.69 -15.20
CA ASN A 211 -0.30 -0.72 -15.31
C ASN A 211 1.19 -0.99 -15.18
N ASN A 212 2.03 -0.10 -15.73
CA ASN A 212 3.49 -0.30 -15.77
C ASN A 212 4.25 0.74 -14.93
N LYS A 213 3.58 1.84 -14.54
CA LYS A 213 4.16 2.92 -13.75
C LYS A 213 3.10 3.73 -13.02
N MET A 214 3.38 4.05 -11.75
CA MET A 214 2.65 5.07 -11.01
C MET A 214 3.49 6.34 -10.82
N LYS A 215 2.83 7.49 -10.74
CA LYS A 215 3.47 8.78 -10.43
C LYS A 215 3.31 9.07 -8.93
N TYR A 216 4.27 9.79 -8.34
CA TYR A 216 4.30 10.22 -6.93
C TYR A 216 3.22 11.28 -6.56
N ASP A 217 1.99 11.06 -7.01
CA ASP A 217 0.81 11.87 -6.70
C ASP A 217 -0.28 10.96 -6.09
N THR A 218 -1.56 11.22 -6.33
CA THR A 218 -2.70 10.42 -5.87
C THR A 218 -2.73 8.96 -6.38
N SER A 219 -1.75 8.48 -7.15
CA SER A 219 -1.79 7.14 -7.77
C SER A 219 -1.75 5.99 -6.75
N TYR A 220 -0.81 6.01 -5.80
CA TYR A 220 -0.73 4.99 -4.74
C TYR A 220 -1.97 5.02 -3.83
N LEU A 221 -2.47 6.22 -3.57
CA LEU A 221 -3.70 6.42 -2.79
C LEU A 221 -4.93 5.90 -3.54
N GLN A 222 -5.01 6.15 -4.85
CA GLN A 222 -6.06 5.64 -5.71
C GLN A 222 -6.07 4.11 -5.73
N SER A 223 -4.90 3.50 -5.85
CA SER A 223 -4.74 2.05 -5.78
C SER A 223 -5.30 1.48 -4.47
N HIS A 224 -4.94 2.08 -3.34
CA HIS A 224 -5.44 1.67 -2.03
C HIS A 224 -6.97 1.75 -1.94
N ILE A 225 -7.56 2.89 -2.32
CA ILE A 225 -9.02 3.06 -2.30
C ILE A 225 -9.71 2.09 -3.26
N ALA A 226 -9.10 1.81 -4.42
CA ALA A 226 -9.64 0.85 -5.37
C ALA A 226 -9.70 -0.55 -4.78
N LEU A 227 -8.64 -0.99 -4.10
CA LEU A 227 -8.61 -2.29 -3.43
C LEU A 227 -9.65 -2.38 -2.30
N LEU A 228 -9.78 -1.33 -1.49
CA LEU A 228 -10.83 -1.27 -0.46
C LEU A 228 -12.23 -1.31 -1.09
N LYS A 229 -12.43 -0.64 -2.23
CA LYS A 229 -13.72 -0.67 -2.94
C LYS A 229 -13.98 -2.06 -3.55
N VAL A 230 -12.95 -2.77 -4.00
CA VAL A 230 -13.06 -4.17 -4.44
C VAL A 230 -13.54 -5.06 -3.30
N ILE A 231 -12.88 -4.97 -2.13
CA ILE A 231 -13.24 -5.73 -0.91
C ILE A 231 -14.63 -5.33 -0.37
N GLU A 232 -15.06 -4.09 -0.58
CA GLU A 232 -16.40 -3.64 -0.19
C GLU A 232 -17.51 -4.17 -1.12
N ILE A 233 -17.24 -4.22 -2.42
CA ILE A 233 -18.20 -4.68 -3.44
C ILE A 233 -18.28 -6.20 -3.48
N SER A 234 -17.15 -6.84 -3.28
CA SER A 234 -16.93 -8.26 -3.49
C SER A 234 -16.29 -8.83 -2.22
N GLU A 235 -16.71 -10.02 -1.79
CA GLU A 235 -16.34 -10.62 -0.49
C GLU A 235 -14.81 -10.60 -0.23
N ASP A 236 -14.39 -10.76 1.03
CA ASP A 236 -12.99 -10.52 1.45
C ASP A 236 -11.93 -11.28 0.61
N ASP A 237 -12.31 -12.44 0.06
CA ASP A 237 -11.51 -13.31 -0.80
C ASP A 237 -11.23 -12.79 -2.22
N SER A 238 -11.82 -11.66 -2.60
CA SER A 238 -11.83 -11.17 -3.99
C SER A 238 -10.43 -10.88 -4.53
N VAL A 239 -9.54 -10.36 -3.69
CA VAL A 239 -8.15 -10.05 -4.10
C VAL A 239 -7.43 -11.34 -4.51
N ARG A 240 -7.53 -12.38 -3.68
CA ARG A 240 -6.98 -13.72 -3.95
C ARG A 240 -7.58 -14.31 -5.23
N ASN A 241 -8.91 -14.25 -5.37
CA ASN A 241 -9.60 -14.82 -6.53
C ASN A 241 -9.17 -14.14 -7.84
N ILE A 242 -9.06 -12.81 -7.87
CA ILE A 242 -8.53 -12.07 -9.03
C ILE A 242 -7.13 -12.57 -9.39
N MET A 243 -6.26 -12.78 -8.40
CA MET A 243 -4.90 -13.27 -8.64
C MET A 243 -4.92 -14.68 -9.25
N LEU A 244 -5.64 -15.63 -8.63
CA LEU A 244 -5.72 -17.00 -9.12
C LEU A 244 -6.33 -17.09 -10.53
N GLU A 245 -7.39 -16.33 -10.81
CA GLU A 245 -8.03 -16.32 -12.13
C GLU A 245 -7.15 -15.72 -13.24
N THR A 246 -6.23 -14.82 -12.88
CA THR A 246 -5.28 -14.20 -13.83
C THR A 246 -4.28 -15.22 -14.39
N GLN A 247 -4.21 -16.43 -13.84
CA GLN A 247 -3.46 -17.54 -14.44
C GLN A 247 -4.05 -17.98 -15.79
N GLU A 248 -5.39 -17.99 -15.89
CA GLU A 248 -6.11 -18.52 -17.06
C GLU A 248 -6.77 -17.41 -17.92
N LYS A 249 -6.83 -16.19 -17.39
CA LYS A 249 -7.49 -15.04 -18.00
C LYS A 249 -6.58 -13.81 -17.97
N GLU A 250 -6.81 -12.89 -18.91
CA GLU A 250 -6.23 -11.54 -18.79
C GLU A 250 -6.75 -10.85 -17.53
N PHE A 251 -5.89 -10.10 -16.84
CA PHE A 251 -6.15 -9.50 -15.53
C PHE A 251 -7.48 -8.74 -15.45
N TYR A 252 -7.80 -7.85 -16.39
CA TYR A 252 -9.04 -7.07 -16.32
C TYR A 252 -10.30 -7.90 -16.59
N LYS A 253 -10.16 -9.05 -17.25
CA LYS A 253 -11.24 -10.01 -17.38
C LYS A 253 -11.48 -10.75 -16.07
N ALA A 254 -10.42 -11.28 -15.44
CA ALA A 254 -10.50 -11.88 -14.10
C ALA A 254 -11.09 -10.89 -13.08
N PHE A 255 -10.59 -9.65 -13.09
CA PHE A 255 -11.11 -8.56 -12.27
C PHE A 255 -12.62 -8.36 -12.44
N LYS A 256 -13.10 -8.25 -13.68
CA LYS A 256 -14.52 -8.01 -13.94
C LYS A 256 -15.39 -9.22 -13.58
N ASP A 257 -14.91 -10.43 -13.84
CA ASP A 257 -15.63 -11.66 -13.54
C ASP A 257 -15.82 -11.82 -12.03
N GLU A 258 -14.79 -11.50 -11.22
CA GLU A 258 -14.85 -11.54 -9.76
C GLU A 258 -15.68 -10.39 -9.17
N VAL A 259 -15.34 -9.14 -9.51
CA VAL A 259 -15.94 -7.95 -8.86
C VAL A 259 -17.33 -7.61 -9.40
N GLY A 260 -17.71 -8.18 -10.56
CA GLY A 260 -18.99 -7.92 -11.24
C GLY A 260 -19.07 -6.58 -11.98
N ILE A 261 -18.10 -5.68 -11.80
CA ILE A 261 -17.96 -4.41 -12.54
C ILE A 261 -16.57 -4.30 -13.15
N SER A 262 -16.45 -3.57 -14.27
CA SER A 262 -15.15 -3.35 -14.90
C SER A 262 -14.31 -2.36 -14.10
N ILE A 263 -13.01 -2.32 -14.38
CA ILE A 263 -12.12 -1.32 -13.81
C ILE A 263 -12.56 0.11 -14.15
N GLU A 264 -13.13 0.36 -15.33
CA GLU A 264 -13.72 1.66 -15.67
C GLU A 264 -14.94 1.98 -14.80
N GLY A 265 -15.72 0.97 -14.38
CA GLY A 265 -16.79 1.14 -13.39
C GLY A 265 -16.25 1.60 -12.04
N ILE A 266 -15.11 1.03 -11.59
CA ILE A 266 -14.40 1.52 -10.41
C ILE A 266 -13.91 2.96 -10.62
N GLU A 267 -13.32 3.29 -11.79
CA GLU A 267 -12.92 4.67 -12.11
C GLU A 267 -14.08 5.66 -11.99
N GLU A 268 -15.26 5.28 -12.48
CA GLU A 268 -16.49 6.07 -12.38
C GLU A 268 -16.95 6.23 -10.93
N ILE A 269 -16.98 5.15 -10.14
CA ILE A 269 -17.30 5.20 -8.70
C ILE A 269 -16.36 6.15 -7.98
N LEU A 270 -15.05 5.98 -8.16
CA LEU A 270 -14.05 6.84 -7.53
C LEU A 270 -14.16 8.30 -8.00
N THR A 271 -14.52 8.53 -9.26
CA THR A 271 -14.72 9.88 -9.81
C THR A 271 -15.98 10.53 -9.28
N MET A 272 -17.06 9.77 -9.10
CA MET A 272 -18.29 10.27 -8.49
C MET A 272 -18.04 10.59 -7.02
N GLN A 273 -17.39 9.69 -6.29
CA GLN A 273 -16.99 9.90 -4.91
C GLN A 273 -16.08 11.13 -4.77
N SER A 274 -15.12 11.34 -5.67
CA SER A 274 -14.28 12.55 -5.62
C SER A 274 -15.06 13.83 -5.93
N LYS A 275 -16.08 13.79 -6.80
CA LYS A 275 -16.94 14.95 -7.12
C LYS A 275 -17.95 15.26 -6.03
N THR A 276 -18.48 14.26 -5.32
CA THR A 276 -19.39 14.44 -4.18
C THR A 276 -18.66 14.78 -2.89
N ASN A 277 -17.34 14.69 -2.90
CA ASN A 277 -16.47 14.83 -1.74
C ASN A 277 -15.23 15.67 -2.10
N PRO A 278 -15.42 16.95 -2.51
CA PRO A 278 -14.33 17.78 -3.00
C PRO A 278 -13.44 18.17 -1.82
N ILE A 279 -12.30 17.49 -1.66
CA ILE A 279 -11.37 17.83 -0.59
C ILE A 279 -9.97 18.05 -1.16
N GLU A 280 -9.74 19.20 -1.79
CA GLU A 280 -8.44 19.60 -2.29
C GLU A 280 -7.43 19.89 -1.16
N SER A 281 -6.47 18.98 -1.09
CA SER A 281 -5.05 19.18 -0.75
C SER A 281 -4.61 18.92 0.69
N GLY A 282 -3.85 17.84 0.81
CA GLY A 282 -3.02 17.50 1.97
C GLY A 282 -1.79 18.39 2.16
N LYS A 283 -1.96 19.72 2.18
CA LYS A 283 -0.91 20.65 2.65
C LYS A 283 -1.38 21.74 3.60
N ASN A 284 -2.65 22.16 3.55
CA ASN A 284 -3.16 23.21 4.44
C ASN A 284 -4.29 22.65 5.34
N PRO A 285 -4.05 22.48 6.65
CA PRO A 285 -5.04 21.90 7.56
C PRO A 285 -6.33 22.73 7.64
N ASN A 286 -6.28 24.05 7.40
CA ASN A 286 -7.46 24.92 7.42
C ASN A 286 -8.34 24.77 6.17
N VAL A 287 -7.76 24.39 5.02
CA VAL A 287 -8.52 24.10 3.80
C VAL A 287 -9.25 22.77 3.98
N ARG A 288 -8.51 21.75 4.41
CA ARG A 288 -9.04 20.41 4.70
C ARG A 288 -10.16 20.45 5.75
N LEU A 289 -10.05 21.32 6.76
CA LEU A 289 -11.08 21.49 7.77
C LEU A 289 -12.40 22.01 7.18
N LYS A 290 -12.37 23.08 6.36
CA LYS A 290 -13.56 23.65 5.73
C LYS A 290 -14.28 22.67 4.80
N GLU A 291 -13.50 21.87 4.09
CA GLU A 291 -14.03 20.87 3.17
C GLU A 291 -14.70 19.70 3.92
N LEU A 292 -14.09 19.24 5.02
CA LEU A 292 -14.70 18.24 5.90
C LEU A 292 -15.95 18.76 6.61
N GLU A 293 -15.99 20.03 7.02
CA GLU A 293 -17.21 20.68 7.53
C GLU A 293 -18.33 20.66 6.48
N ALA A 294 -18.04 21.04 5.23
CA ALA A 294 -19.05 21.05 4.16
C ALA A 294 -19.59 19.65 3.85
N TYR A 295 -18.71 18.63 3.85
CA TYR A 295 -19.09 17.25 3.61
C TYR A 295 -19.96 16.69 4.73
N THR A 296 -19.50 16.78 5.99
CA THR A 296 -20.22 16.24 7.15
C THR A 296 -21.58 16.92 7.36
N ASN A 297 -21.73 18.18 6.93
CA ASN A 297 -23.05 18.84 6.87
C ASN A 297 -23.99 18.21 5.83
N SER A 298 -23.45 17.73 4.71
CA SER A 298 -24.23 17.08 3.65
C SER A 298 -24.50 15.60 3.95
N TYR A 299 -23.62 14.96 4.73
CA TYR A 299 -23.68 13.54 5.09
C TYR A 299 -23.45 13.34 6.60
N PRO A 300 -24.39 13.77 7.47
CA PRO A 300 -24.18 13.77 8.92
C PRO A 300 -24.17 12.37 9.55
N GLY A 301 -24.54 11.32 8.81
CA GLY A 301 -24.51 9.92 9.26
C GLY A 301 -23.20 9.19 8.93
N ASP A 302 -22.25 9.86 8.28
CA ASP A 302 -20.94 9.26 7.96
C ASP A 302 -20.01 9.38 9.17
N SER A 303 -20.04 8.35 10.04
CA SER A 303 -19.24 8.31 11.28
C SER A 303 -17.74 8.49 11.02
N LYS A 304 -17.24 7.98 9.90
CA LYS A 304 -15.82 8.02 9.52
C LYS A 304 -15.39 9.40 9.02
N ALA A 305 -16.25 10.09 8.28
CA ALA A 305 -16.00 11.48 7.93
C ALA A 305 -16.04 12.40 9.14
N LEU A 306 -16.98 12.17 10.07
CA LEU A 306 -17.03 12.87 11.36
C LEU A 306 -15.77 12.61 12.19
N GLN A 307 -15.31 11.36 12.23
CA GLN A 307 -14.05 11.01 12.89
C GLN A 307 -12.88 11.87 12.34
N LEU A 308 -12.71 11.93 11.02
CA LEU A 308 -11.62 12.69 10.44
C LEU A 308 -11.77 14.20 10.65
N LEU A 309 -13.00 14.72 10.61
CA LEU A 309 -13.26 16.11 10.97
C LEU A 309 -12.82 16.38 12.41
N GLY A 310 -13.12 15.47 13.35
CA GLY A 310 -12.60 15.52 14.72
C GLY A 310 -11.08 15.57 14.76
N TYR A 311 -10.41 14.70 14.02
CA TYR A 311 -8.94 14.70 13.91
C TYR A 311 -8.39 16.03 13.39
N TYR A 312 -8.98 16.60 12.34
CA TYR A 312 -8.49 17.88 11.81
C TYR A 312 -8.75 19.04 12.77
N TYR A 313 -9.88 19.06 13.49
CA TYR A 313 -10.08 20.03 14.57
C TYR A 313 -9.01 19.91 15.65
N TRP A 314 -8.66 18.69 16.07
CA TRP A 314 -7.58 18.45 17.01
C TRP A 314 -6.22 18.96 16.48
N LYS A 315 -5.88 18.67 15.22
CA LYS A 315 -4.63 19.13 14.60
C LYS A 315 -4.56 20.66 14.45
N THR A 316 -5.70 21.33 14.35
CA THR A 316 -5.80 22.80 14.36
C THR A 316 -6.05 23.38 15.75
N GLU A 317 -5.88 22.58 16.81
CA GLU A 317 -6.06 22.97 18.23
C GLU A 317 -7.47 23.42 18.62
N ASP A 318 -8.50 23.11 17.81
CA ASP A 318 -9.91 23.30 18.16
C ASP A 318 -10.43 22.07 18.92
N PHE A 319 -9.94 21.89 20.14
CA PHE A 319 -10.24 20.71 20.96
C PHE A 319 -11.72 20.57 21.33
N HIS A 320 -12.47 21.68 21.35
CA HIS A 320 -13.90 21.66 21.65
C HIS A 320 -14.69 21.03 20.49
N ARG A 321 -14.51 21.54 19.27
CA ARG A 321 -15.20 20.97 18.10
C ARG A 321 -14.69 19.57 17.78
N SER A 322 -13.42 19.29 18.06
CA SER A 322 -12.87 17.93 17.99
C SER A 322 -13.63 16.94 18.88
N GLU A 323 -13.76 17.24 20.18
CA GLU A 323 -14.48 16.39 21.14
C GLU A 323 -15.95 16.18 20.73
N GLU A 324 -16.65 17.25 20.36
CA GLU A 324 -18.03 17.16 19.91
C GLU A 324 -18.18 16.26 18.68
N THR A 325 -17.27 16.42 17.70
CA THR A 325 -17.35 15.68 16.44
C THR A 325 -16.98 14.21 16.62
N TYR A 326 -15.97 13.88 17.43
CA TYR A 326 -15.66 12.50 17.80
C TYR A 326 -16.82 11.83 18.55
N ASN A 327 -17.49 12.55 19.46
CA ASN A 327 -18.65 11.99 20.15
C ASN A 327 -19.81 11.72 19.17
N LYS A 328 -20.09 12.62 18.22
CA LYS A 328 -21.08 12.37 17.14
C LYS A 328 -20.73 11.15 16.30
N SER A 329 -19.46 10.97 15.96
CA SER A 329 -18.99 9.77 15.27
C SER A 329 -19.27 8.50 16.09
N LEU A 330 -18.99 8.52 17.40
CA LEU A 330 -19.26 7.41 18.32
C LEU A 330 -20.74 7.21 18.66
N GLU A 331 -21.61 8.20 18.46
CA GLU A 331 -23.06 8.01 18.55
C GLU A 331 -23.58 7.14 17.40
N ILE A 332 -22.96 7.27 16.21
CA ILE A 332 -23.30 6.51 15.01
C ILE A 332 -22.65 5.12 15.05
N ASP A 333 -21.37 5.05 15.42
CA ASP A 333 -20.62 3.79 15.58
C ASP A 333 -19.99 3.69 16.99
N PRO A 334 -20.75 3.17 17.98
CA PRO A 334 -20.33 3.16 19.39
C PRO A 334 -19.14 2.27 19.73
N ASN A 335 -18.77 1.37 18.82
CA ASN A 335 -17.72 0.38 18.99
C ASN A 335 -16.49 0.68 18.13
N ASN A 336 -16.44 1.84 17.47
CA ASN A 336 -15.31 2.29 16.68
C ASN A 336 -14.06 2.53 17.56
N ILE A 337 -13.27 1.48 17.81
CA ILE A 337 -12.06 1.50 18.66
C ILE A 337 -11.08 2.58 18.22
N ILE A 338 -11.07 2.83 16.93
CA ILE A 338 -10.23 3.79 16.23
C ILE A 338 -10.59 5.24 16.65
N THR A 339 -11.85 5.62 16.51
CA THR A 339 -12.35 6.93 16.96
C THR A 339 -12.17 7.09 18.47
N MET A 340 -12.39 6.02 19.24
CA MET A 340 -12.13 6.01 20.68
C MET A 340 -10.65 6.26 21.00
N ASN A 341 -9.72 5.63 20.30
CA ASN A 341 -8.28 5.85 20.50
C ASN A 341 -7.89 7.30 20.23
N GLN A 342 -8.36 7.88 19.12
CA GLN A 342 -8.06 9.27 18.78
C GLN A 342 -8.65 10.26 19.80
N LEU A 343 -9.87 10.01 20.28
CA LEU A 343 -10.48 10.80 21.34
C LEU A 343 -9.71 10.69 22.66
N ALA A 344 -9.22 9.49 23.02
CA ALA A 344 -8.39 9.29 24.20
C ALA A 344 -7.04 10.02 24.09
N MET A 345 -6.37 9.94 22.93
CA MET A 345 -5.11 10.66 22.67
C MET A 345 -5.30 12.17 22.75
N MET A 346 -6.37 12.71 22.15
CA MET A 346 -6.69 14.13 22.27
C MET A 346 -6.90 14.54 23.74
N TYR A 347 -7.54 13.70 24.56
CA TYR A 347 -7.67 13.96 26.00
C TYR A 347 -6.32 13.93 26.72
N GLU A 348 -5.43 12.99 26.38
CA GLU A 348 -4.06 12.92 26.92
C GLU A 348 -3.28 14.20 26.58
N ASP A 349 -3.29 14.63 25.31
CA ASP A 349 -2.66 15.86 24.82
C ASP A 349 -3.16 17.12 25.55
N THR A 350 -4.44 17.12 25.91
CA THR A 350 -5.09 18.24 26.63
C THR A 350 -5.10 18.05 28.14
N SER A 351 -4.30 17.11 28.68
CA SER A 351 -4.18 16.79 30.10
C SER A 351 -5.50 16.40 30.80
N ARG A 352 -6.51 15.97 30.03
CA ARG A 352 -7.80 15.46 30.51
C ARG A 352 -7.73 13.96 30.80
N ASN A 353 -6.76 13.57 31.61
CA ASN A 353 -6.37 12.18 31.86
C ASN A 353 -7.51 11.29 32.37
N GLU A 354 -8.42 11.82 33.18
CA GLU A 354 -9.58 11.06 33.67
C GLU A 354 -10.54 10.64 32.54
N LYS A 355 -10.74 11.51 31.53
CA LYS A 355 -11.57 11.18 30.37
C LYS A 355 -10.86 10.17 29.46
N ALA A 356 -9.56 10.34 29.25
CA ALA A 356 -8.75 9.39 28.50
C ALA A 356 -8.82 7.98 29.12
N ALA A 357 -8.60 7.87 30.44
CA ALA A 357 -8.63 6.60 31.16
C ALA A 357 -9.96 5.85 30.98
N LYS A 358 -11.09 6.55 31.11
CA LYS A 358 -12.43 5.97 30.89
C LYS A 358 -12.59 5.41 29.48
N ILE A 359 -12.10 6.11 28.46
CA ILE A 359 -12.17 5.61 27.08
C ILE A 359 -11.27 4.40 26.90
N ARG A 360 -10.03 4.43 27.42
CA ARG A 360 -9.09 3.30 27.35
C ARG A 360 -9.66 2.05 28.03
N GLU A 361 -10.34 2.20 29.17
CA GLU A 361 -11.06 1.10 29.83
C GLU A 361 -12.15 0.50 28.94
N LYS A 362 -12.97 1.34 28.29
CA LYS A 362 -14.01 0.86 27.35
C LYS A 362 -13.39 0.13 26.15
N ILE A 363 -12.27 0.62 25.61
CA ILE A 363 -11.52 -0.09 24.54
C ILE A 363 -11.07 -1.48 25.04
N GLN A 364 -10.53 -1.56 26.25
CA GLN A 364 -10.06 -2.83 26.82
C GLN A 364 -11.21 -3.83 27.01
N GLN A 365 -12.37 -3.35 27.47
CA GLN A 365 -13.58 -4.19 27.61
C GLN A 365 -14.04 -4.74 26.27
N LEU A 366 -14.12 -3.90 25.23
CA LEU A 366 -14.49 -4.32 23.89
C LEU A 366 -13.55 -5.39 23.33
N LYS A 367 -12.23 -5.20 23.49
CA LYS A 367 -11.20 -6.16 23.07
C LYS A 367 -11.29 -7.52 23.79
N THR A 368 -11.80 -7.53 25.02
CA THR A 368 -11.92 -8.75 25.82
C THR A 368 -13.17 -9.55 25.46
N ILE A 369 -14.20 -8.90 24.91
CA ILE A 369 -15.45 -9.54 24.45
C ILE A 369 -15.30 -10.14 23.04
N SER A 370 -14.36 -9.64 22.24
CA SER A 370 -14.07 -10.09 20.88
C SER A 370 -13.04 -11.22 20.76
N ASN A 371 -12.51 -11.70 21.90
CA ASN A 371 -11.68 -12.91 22.02
C ASN A 371 -12.50 -14.01 22.68
#